data_AF-A0A651DI16-F1
#
_entry.id   AF-A0A651DI16-F1
#
_cell.length_a   1.000
_cell.length_b   1.000
_cell.length_c   1.000
_cell.angle_alpha   90.00
_cell.angle_beta   90.00
_cell.angle_gamma   90.00
#
_symmetry.space_group_name_H-M   'P 1'
#
loop_
_entity.id
_entity.type
_entity.pdbx_description
1 polymer ?
#
loop_
_entity_poly.entity_id
_entity_poly.type
_entity_poly.pdbx_seq_one_letter_code
_entity_poly.pdbx_strand_id
1 'polypeptide(L)'
;QATGTFTNNQFVTSMYGTYQIFVDLPLGYEIEVKVQTILIDGKAFFLEDSIIPRRYFVTVTIKEVGHESDWGYNTTDEYVPETPTLDPLKTYQAGEMFAYASIAWIVQPGYTYTYDPLLPPGHPDVNGIMDTSGVWGASSTYLAGDIVTHDGFIYEAQLTNKGLDPDQNNGPGQAWLLIED
;
A
#
# COMPACT_ATOMS: atom_id res chain seq x y z
N GLN A 1 20.72 -17.35 2.90
CA GLN A 1 19.77 -18.00 1.97
C GLN A 1 18.41 -18.02 2.68
N ALA A 2 17.70 -16.89 2.63
CA ALA A 2 16.35 -16.79 3.17
C ALA A 2 15.39 -16.91 1.98
N THR A 3 14.98 -18.13 1.64
CA THR A 3 13.88 -18.35 0.69
C THR A 3 12.57 -18.04 1.39
N GLY A 4 12.23 -16.76 1.45
CA GLY A 4 10.89 -16.30 1.82
C GLY A 4 9.97 -16.40 0.62
N THR A 5 9.14 -17.44 0.57
CA THR A 5 8.07 -17.53 -0.44
C THR A 5 6.91 -16.65 0.05
N PHE A 6 6.85 -15.40 -0.43
CA PHE A 6 5.69 -14.54 -0.21
C PHE A 6 4.55 -15.02 -1.11
N THR A 7 3.54 -15.65 -0.51
CA THR A 7 2.35 -16.11 -1.23
C THR A 7 1.48 -14.90 -1.54
N ASN A 8 1.52 -14.43 -2.79
CA ASN A 8 0.68 -13.34 -3.29
C ASN A 8 -0.78 -13.80 -3.39
N ASN A 9 -1.70 -12.99 -2.84
CA ASN A 9 -3.13 -13.20 -2.91
C ASN A 9 -3.59 -13.18 -4.38
N GLN A 10 -4.15 -14.29 -4.85
CA GLN A 10 -4.69 -14.40 -6.21
C GLN A 10 -5.69 -13.27 -6.46
N PHE A 11 -5.33 -12.34 -7.36
CA PHE A 11 -6.25 -11.33 -7.84
C PHE A 11 -7.22 -11.97 -8.85
N VAL A 12 -8.52 -11.80 -8.61
CA VAL A 12 -9.59 -12.28 -9.50
C VAL A 12 -10.38 -11.08 -10.00
N THR A 13 -10.40 -10.88 -11.31
CA THR A 13 -11.22 -9.86 -11.98
C THR A 13 -11.99 -10.44 -13.15
N SER A 14 -13.18 -9.89 -13.39
CA SER A 14 -13.97 -10.11 -14.60
C SER A 14 -14.05 -8.85 -15.47
N MET A 15 -13.32 -7.77 -15.12
CA MET A 15 -13.29 -6.52 -15.88
C MET A 15 -12.22 -6.60 -16.97
N TYR A 16 -12.61 -6.29 -18.20
CA TYR A 16 -11.68 -6.14 -19.32
C TYR A 16 -10.92 -4.81 -19.20
N GLY A 17 -9.74 -4.74 -19.81
CA GLY A 17 -8.93 -3.53 -19.81
C GLY A 17 -7.45 -3.80 -19.57
N THR A 18 -6.68 -2.72 -19.54
CA THR A 18 -5.24 -2.76 -19.26
C THR A 18 -5.01 -2.70 -17.76
N TYR A 19 -4.27 -3.67 -17.25
CA TYR A 19 -3.80 -3.72 -15.87
C TYR A 19 -2.31 -3.41 -15.84
N GLN A 20 -1.89 -2.63 -14.85
CA GLN A 20 -0.49 -2.34 -14.58
C GLN A 20 -0.17 -2.76 -13.15
N ILE A 21 0.95 -3.46 -13.00
CA ILE A 21 1.48 -3.91 -11.73
C ILE A 21 2.54 -2.92 -11.28
N PHE A 22 2.30 -2.28 -10.15
CA PHE A 22 3.29 -1.49 -9.45
C PHE A 22 3.90 -2.39 -8.37
N VAL A 23 5.19 -2.69 -8.55
CA VAL A 23 5.97 -3.38 -7.53
C VAL A 23 7.22 -2.58 -7.32
N ASP A 24 7.40 -2.20 -6.07
CA ASP A 24 8.62 -1.64 -5.53
C ASP A 24 9.40 -2.81 -4.92
N LEU A 25 10.65 -3.02 -5.36
CA LEU A 25 11.50 -4.11 -4.88
C LEU A 25 12.92 -3.65 -4.52
N PRO A 26 13.55 -4.27 -3.51
CA PRO A 26 14.96 -4.07 -3.23
C PRO A 26 15.88 -4.36 -4.41
N LEU A 27 17.07 -3.76 -4.38
CA LEU A 27 18.16 -4.15 -5.28
C LEU A 27 18.45 -5.64 -5.14
N GLY A 28 18.73 -6.28 -6.27
CA GLY A 28 18.90 -7.73 -6.33
C GLY A 28 17.59 -8.51 -6.36
N TYR A 29 16.44 -7.86 -6.61
CA TYR A 29 15.18 -8.56 -6.85
C TYR A 29 14.48 -8.07 -8.13
N GLU A 30 13.86 -9.00 -8.84
CA GLU A 30 13.02 -8.74 -10.01
C GLU A 30 11.65 -9.41 -9.85
N ILE A 31 10.66 -8.99 -10.64
CA ILE A 31 9.36 -9.67 -10.72
C ILE A 31 9.23 -10.48 -12.00
N GLU A 32 8.54 -11.61 -11.88
CA GLU A 32 7.98 -12.37 -12.98
C GLU A 32 6.45 -12.35 -12.85
N VAL A 33 5.75 -11.96 -13.92
CA VAL A 33 4.29 -11.86 -13.93
C VAL A 33 3.71 -12.94 -14.83
N LYS A 34 2.79 -13.76 -14.31
CA LYS A 34 2.03 -14.73 -15.09
C LYS A 34 0.54 -14.45 -15.03
N VAL A 35 -0.12 -14.40 -16.19
CA VAL A 35 -1.57 -14.37 -16.31
C VAL A 35 -2.02 -15.76 -16.75
N GLN A 36 -2.74 -16.45 -15.87
CA GLN A 36 -3.02 -17.89 -15.96
C GLN A 36 -1.74 -18.71 -16.09
N THR A 37 -1.38 -19.12 -17.30
CA THR A 37 -0.15 -19.87 -17.61
C THR A 37 0.82 -19.08 -18.50
N ILE A 38 0.42 -17.88 -18.94
CA ILE A 38 1.18 -17.05 -19.88
C ILE A 38 2.10 -16.13 -19.09
N LEU A 39 3.39 -16.21 -19.38
CA LEU A 39 4.38 -15.25 -18.89
C LEU A 39 4.18 -13.91 -19.61
N ILE A 40 4.06 -12.83 -18.84
CA ILE A 40 3.98 -11.47 -19.36
C ILE A 40 5.38 -10.88 -19.43
N ASP A 41 5.68 -10.22 -20.53
CA ASP A 41 6.86 -9.38 -20.67
C ASP A 41 6.55 -7.97 -20.12
N GLY A 42 7.24 -7.60 -19.04
CA GLY A 42 7.02 -6.33 -18.34
C GLY A 42 5.95 -6.37 -17.24
N LYS A 43 5.47 -5.17 -16.86
CA LYS A 43 4.59 -4.97 -15.70
C LYS A 43 3.14 -4.64 -16.06
N ALA A 44 2.75 -4.73 -17.33
CA ALA A 44 1.38 -4.42 -17.77
C ALA A 44 0.85 -5.50 -18.71
N PHE A 45 -0.44 -5.80 -18.62
CA PHE A 45 -1.11 -6.77 -19.48
C PHE A 45 -2.56 -6.36 -19.75
N PHE A 46 -3.09 -6.79 -20.89
CA PHE A 46 -4.47 -6.54 -21.30
C PHE A 46 -5.33 -7.78 -21.07
N LEU A 47 -6.50 -7.60 -20.43
CA LEU A 47 -7.53 -8.61 -20.35
C LEU A 47 -8.64 -8.27 -21.34
N GLU A 48 -8.90 -9.19 -22.26
CA GLU A 48 -9.94 -9.04 -23.29
C GLU A 48 -11.36 -9.10 -22.70
N ASP A 49 -12.28 -8.40 -23.37
CA ASP A 49 -13.71 -8.52 -23.07
C ASP A 49 -14.23 -9.92 -23.37
N SER A 50 -15.10 -10.43 -22.49
CA SER A 50 -15.65 -11.77 -22.61
C SER A 50 -17.12 -11.79 -22.20
N ILE A 51 -17.96 -12.21 -23.13
CA ILE A 51 -19.41 -12.42 -22.95
C ILE A 51 -19.69 -13.47 -21.86
N ILE A 52 -18.73 -14.38 -21.62
CA ILE A 52 -18.77 -15.35 -20.53
C ILE A 52 -17.84 -14.86 -19.42
N PRO A 53 -18.29 -14.79 -18.15
CA PRO A 53 -17.42 -14.42 -17.04
C PRO A 53 -16.18 -15.31 -16.98
N ARG A 54 -15.00 -14.73 -17.18
CA ARG A 54 -13.71 -15.41 -17.05
C ARG A 54 -13.07 -15.02 -15.73
N ARG A 55 -12.49 -16.00 -15.04
CA ARG A 55 -11.59 -15.75 -13.90
C ARG A 55 -10.16 -15.79 -14.42
N TYR A 56 -9.48 -14.65 -14.34
CA TYR A 56 -8.05 -14.57 -14.60
C TYR A 56 -7.32 -14.70 -13.27
N PHE A 57 -6.32 -15.59 -13.23
CA PHE A 57 -5.40 -15.71 -12.10
C PHE A 57 -4.12 -14.99 -12.46
N VAL A 58 -3.75 -13.96 -11.71
CA VAL A 58 -2.48 -13.25 -11.90
C VAL A 58 -1.54 -13.68 -10.78
N THR A 59 -0.39 -14.22 -11.15
CA THR A 59 0.66 -14.66 -10.23
C THR A 59 1.87 -13.77 -10.40
N VAL A 60 2.26 -13.05 -9.36
CA VAL A 60 3.51 -12.27 -9.30
C VAL A 60 4.52 -13.06 -8.49
N THR A 61 5.65 -13.40 -9.10
CA THR A 61 6.76 -14.09 -8.44
C THR A 61 7.93 -13.13 -8.30
N ILE A 62 8.38 -12.90 -7.08
CA ILE A 62 9.59 -12.12 -6.81
C ILE A 62 10.79 -13.08 -6.87
N LYS A 63 11.83 -12.73 -7.62
CA LYS A 63 13.04 -13.52 -7.79
C LYS A 63 14.25 -12.71 -7.34
N GLU A 64 15.13 -13.34 -6.56
CA GLU A 64 16.45 -12.79 -6.29
C GLU A 64 17.30 -12.90 -7.57
N VAL A 65 17.84 -11.77 -8.02
CA VAL A 65 18.81 -11.69 -9.12
C VAL A 65 20.14 -11.25 -8.56
N GLY A 66 21.23 -11.88 -9.03
CA GLY A 66 22.57 -11.57 -8.54
C GLY A 66 22.92 -10.11 -8.80
N HIS A 67 23.06 -9.33 -7.73
CA HIS A 67 23.63 -7.99 -7.79
C HIS A 67 25.11 -8.08 -7.42
N GLU A 68 26.00 -7.87 -8.39
CA GLU A 68 27.42 -7.71 -8.12
C GLU A 68 27.67 -6.26 -7.67
N SER A 69 27.91 -6.07 -6.37
CA SER A 69 28.43 -4.78 -5.88
C SER A 69 29.84 -4.57 -6.40
N ASP A 70 30.13 -3.39 -6.96
CA ASP A 70 31.47 -3.01 -7.40
C ASP A 70 32.50 -3.25 -6.27
N TRP A 71 33.57 -3.97 -6.61
CA TRP A 71 34.56 -4.40 -5.63
C TRP A 71 35.19 -3.20 -4.90
N GLY A 72 35.07 -3.18 -3.57
CA GLY A 72 35.60 -2.12 -2.70
C GLY A 72 34.54 -1.14 -2.15
N TYR A 73 33.29 -1.21 -2.61
CA TYR A 73 32.16 -0.47 -2.03
C TYR A 73 31.22 -1.44 -1.31
N ASN A 74 31.29 -1.48 0.02
CA ASN A 74 30.17 -1.99 0.83
C ASN A 74 29.14 -0.88 0.95
N THR A 75 28.38 -0.62 -0.12
CA THR A 75 27.15 0.15 0.04
C THR A 75 26.10 -0.82 0.56
N THR A 76 25.72 -0.68 1.83
CA THR A 76 24.42 -1.20 2.27
C THR A 76 23.39 -0.29 1.61
N ASP A 77 22.95 -0.66 0.41
CA ASP A 77 21.81 -0.01 -0.21
C ASP A 77 20.58 -0.42 0.59
N GLU A 78 20.28 0.36 1.62
CA GLU A 78 19.01 0.27 2.32
C GLU A 78 17.93 0.60 1.29
N TYR A 79 17.24 -0.44 0.84
CA TYR A 79 16.13 -0.27 -0.08
C TYR A 79 15.01 0.48 0.63
N VAL A 80 14.81 1.73 0.20
CA VAL A 80 13.68 2.54 0.59
C VAL A 80 12.74 2.59 -0.63
N PRO A 81 11.56 1.95 -0.57
CA PRO A 81 10.58 2.06 -1.64
C PRO A 81 10.30 3.53 -1.98
N GLU A 82 10.47 3.93 -3.24
CA GLU A 82 10.18 5.30 -3.67
C GLU A 82 8.66 5.50 -3.79
N THR A 83 8.06 6.07 -2.75
CA THR A 83 6.64 6.45 -2.81
C THR A 83 6.46 7.55 -3.86
N PRO A 84 5.67 7.33 -4.94
CA PRO A 84 5.54 8.30 -6.02
C PRO A 84 4.92 9.60 -5.49
N THR A 85 5.42 10.75 -5.96
CA THR A 85 4.85 12.05 -5.60
C THR A 85 3.39 12.15 -6.07
N LEU A 86 2.56 12.85 -5.30
CA LEU A 86 1.16 13.10 -5.66
C LEU A 86 1.04 13.72 -7.07
N ASP A 87 0.19 13.12 -7.90
CA ASP A 87 -0.24 13.58 -9.20
C ASP A 87 -1.64 14.22 -9.06
N PRO A 88 -1.76 15.56 -9.22
CA PRO A 88 -3.02 16.28 -9.07
C PRO A 88 -4.13 15.85 -10.04
N LEU A 89 -3.80 15.15 -11.14
CA LEU A 89 -4.74 14.73 -12.17
C LEU A 89 -5.20 13.27 -12.03
N LYS A 90 -4.60 12.52 -11.09
CA LYS A 90 -4.91 11.12 -10.86
C LYS A 90 -5.96 10.96 -9.76
N THR A 91 -6.90 10.04 -9.99
CA THR A 91 -7.73 9.47 -8.92
C THR A 91 -7.09 8.18 -8.44
N TYR A 92 -6.60 8.19 -7.20
CA TYR A 92 -5.98 7.06 -6.53
C TYR A 92 -7.03 6.07 -6.01
N GLN A 93 -6.79 4.79 -6.22
CA GLN A 93 -7.62 3.68 -5.75
C GLN A 93 -7.10 3.14 -4.41
N ALA A 94 -7.94 2.40 -3.69
CA ALA A 94 -7.56 1.72 -2.46
C ALA A 94 -6.26 0.90 -2.61
N GLY A 95 -5.36 1.02 -1.64
CA GLY A 95 -4.04 0.39 -1.63
C GLY A 95 -2.96 1.16 -2.40
N GLU A 96 -3.31 2.17 -3.19
CA GLU A 96 -2.31 3.03 -3.81
C GLU A 96 -1.71 4.01 -2.80
N MET A 97 -0.43 4.30 -2.97
CA MET A 97 0.32 5.24 -2.14
C MET A 97 0.78 6.46 -2.94
N PHE A 98 0.93 7.59 -2.25
CA PHE A 98 1.56 8.79 -2.81
C PHE A 98 2.23 9.62 -1.72
N ALA A 99 3.26 10.37 -2.11
CA ALA A 99 3.96 11.30 -1.25
C ALA A 99 3.39 12.72 -1.40
N TYR A 100 3.04 13.36 -0.29
CA TYR A 100 2.64 14.75 -0.21
C TYR A 100 3.25 15.40 1.03
N ALA A 101 3.92 16.55 0.86
CA ALA A 101 4.60 17.25 1.96
C ALA A 101 5.54 16.35 2.79
N SER A 102 6.31 15.49 2.10
CA SER A 102 7.24 14.51 2.70
C SER A 102 6.58 13.40 3.52
N ILE A 103 5.26 13.32 3.54
CA ILE A 103 4.50 12.24 4.17
C ILE A 103 4.00 11.30 3.08
N ALA A 104 4.19 10.00 3.29
CA ALA A 104 3.59 8.97 2.46
C ALA A 104 2.17 8.67 2.96
N TRP A 105 1.21 8.71 2.06
CA TRP A 105 -0.20 8.43 2.33
C TRP A 105 -0.61 7.17 1.57
N ILE A 106 -1.45 6.35 2.19
CA ILE A 106 -2.12 5.21 1.56
C ILE A 106 -3.62 5.47 1.48
N VAL A 107 -4.24 5.13 0.34
CA VAL A 107 -5.70 5.12 0.22
C VAL A 107 -6.27 3.87 0.89
N GLN A 108 -7.13 4.05 1.88
CA GLN A 108 -7.72 2.98 2.67
C GLN A 108 -8.76 2.17 1.86
N PRO A 109 -8.93 0.87 2.13
CA PRO A 109 -10.01 0.05 1.56
C PRO A 109 -11.38 0.71 1.61
N GLY A 110 -12.09 0.69 0.48
CA GLY A 110 -13.41 1.29 0.32
C GLY A 110 -13.39 2.78 -0.08
N TYR A 111 -12.21 3.38 -0.22
CA TYR A 111 -12.05 4.78 -0.61
C TYR A 111 -11.32 4.94 -1.94
N THR A 112 -11.50 6.14 -2.51
CA THR A 112 -10.65 6.67 -3.57
C THR A 112 -10.21 8.07 -3.16
N TYR A 113 -9.10 8.55 -3.69
CA TYR A 113 -8.60 9.89 -3.42
C TYR A 113 -8.33 10.64 -4.71
N THR A 114 -8.90 11.84 -4.84
CA THR A 114 -8.57 12.79 -5.91
C THR A 114 -8.10 14.06 -5.23
N TYR A 115 -6.98 14.60 -5.69
CA TYR A 115 -6.43 15.80 -5.10
C TYR A 115 -7.37 17.01 -5.31
N ASP A 116 -7.63 17.73 -4.22
CA ASP A 116 -8.26 19.03 -4.22
C ASP A 116 -7.33 20.01 -3.49
N PRO A 117 -6.90 21.12 -4.11
CA PRO A 117 -6.04 22.09 -3.46
C PRO A 117 -6.67 22.77 -2.23
N LEU A 118 -8.00 22.73 -2.08
CA LEU A 118 -8.70 23.20 -0.87
C LEU A 118 -8.75 22.12 0.22
N LEU A 119 -8.63 20.85 -0.14
CA LEU A 119 -8.67 19.70 0.74
C LEU A 119 -7.43 18.80 0.49
N PRO A 120 -6.21 19.31 0.72
CA PRO A 120 -5.00 18.54 0.50
C PRO A 120 -4.87 17.38 1.51
N PRO A 121 -4.00 16.39 1.26
CA PRO A 121 -3.68 15.35 2.24
C PRO A 121 -3.27 15.98 3.58
N GLY A 122 -3.78 15.43 4.69
CA GLY A 122 -3.62 16.01 6.02
C GLY A 122 -4.70 17.01 6.44
N HIS A 123 -5.63 17.38 5.55
CA HIS A 123 -6.76 18.23 5.93
C HIS A 123 -7.82 17.45 6.75
N PRO A 124 -8.41 18.02 7.82
CA PRO A 124 -9.40 17.34 8.68
C PRO A 124 -10.63 16.79 7.95
N ASP A 125 -11.02 17.40 6.83
CA ASP A 125 -12.20 16.97 6.06
C ASP A 125 -11.90 15.88 5.01
N VAL A 126 -10.63 15.50 4.81
CA VAL A 126 -10.24 14.48 3.83
C VAL A 126 -10.35 13.07 4.42
N ASN A 127 -11.31 12.28 3.96
CA ASN A 127 -11.47 10.90 4.42
C ASN A 127 -10.79 9.90 3.47
N GLY A 128 -10.49 8.72 3.99
CA GLY A 128 -10.07 7.58 3.18
C GLY A 128 -8.59 7.49 2.87
N ILE A 129 -7.75 8.34 3.47
CA ILE A 129 -6.30 8.22 3.40
C ILE A 129 -5.68 8.15 4.79
N MET A 130 -4.56 7.46 4.91
CA MET A 130 -3.82 7.28 6.16
C MET A 130 -2.34 7.57 5.94
N ASP A 131 -1.72 8.29 6.87
CA ASP A 131 -0.27 8.44 6.97
C ASP A 131 0.39 7.08 7.26
N THR A 132 1.38 6.68 6.45
CA THR A 132 2.03 5.37 6.58
C THR A 132 3.25 5.37 7.49
N SER A 133 3.56 6.46 8.18
CA SER A 133 4.65 6.54 9.17
C SER A 133 4.43 5.62 10.38
N GLY A 134 3.20 5.13 10.56
CA GLY A 134 2.80 4.36 11.74
C GLY A 134 2.58 5.23 12.97
N VAL A 135 2.63 6.56 12.85
CA VAL A 135 2.31 7.48 13.95
C VAL A 135 0.87 7.95 13.81
N TRP A 136 0.15 8.04 14.93
CA TRP A 136 -1.21 8.58 14.92
C TRP A 136 -1.21 10.06 14.50
N GLY A 137 -1.99 10.38 13.47
CA GLY A 137 -2.39 11.73 13.09
C GLY A 137 -3.92 11.89 13.06
N ALA A 138 -4.42 13.02 13.57
CA ALA A 138 -5.86 13.31 13.63
C ALA A 138 -6.55 13.38 12.26
N SER A 139 -5.79 13.65 11.20
CA SER A 139 -6.30 13.77 9.82
C SER A 139 -6.36 12.43 9.07
N SER A 140 -5.76 11.37 9.60
CA SER A 140 -5.79 10.03 8.99
C SER A 140 -7.13 9.36 9.23
N THR A 141 -7.55 8.55 8.26
CA THR A 141 -8.68 7.62 8.40
C THR A 141 -8.13 6.24 8.74
N TYR A 142 -8.53 5.72 9.90
CA TYR A 142 -8.13 4.39 10.36
C TYR A 142 -9.27 3.42 10.18
N LEU A 143 -8.98 2.21 9.69
CA LEU A 143 -9.87 1.07 9.65
C LEU A 143 -9.57 0.11 10.80
N ALA A 144 -10.52 -0.78 11.10
CA ALA A 144 -10.30 -1.80 12.11
C ALA A 144 -9.07 -2.66 11.75
N GLY A 145 -8.18 -2.84 12.72
CA GLY A 145 -6.89 -3.54 12.57
C GLY A 145 -5.70 -2.64 12.21
N ASP A 146 -5.91 -1.35 11.91
CA ASP A 146 -4.79 -0.41 11.73
C ASP A 146 -4.06 -0.20 13.05
N ILE A 147 -2.72 -0.17 13.00
CA ILE A 147 -1.84 -0.04 14.15
C ILE A 147 -1.09 1.29 14.07
N VAL A 148 -1.08 2.04 15.18
CA VAL A 148 -0.38 3.32 15.29
C VAL A 148 0.35 3.47 16.61
N THR A 149 1.40 4.27 16.62
CA THR A 149 2.07 4.77 17.81
C THR A 149 1.56 6.17 18.16
N HIS A 150 1.24 6.41 19.43
CA HIS A 150 0.89 7.73 19.97
C HIS A 150 1.48 7.88 21.37
N ASP A 151 2.21 8.97 21.61
CA ASP A 151 2.85 9.29 22.90
C ASP A 151 3.66 8.15 23.54
N GLY A 152 4.27 7.31 22.70
CA GLY A 152 5.12 6.18 23.11
C GLY A 152 4.40 4.84 23.22
N PHE A 153 3.07 4.84 23.17
CA PHE A 153 2.23 3.65 23.25
C PHE A 153 1.80 3.17 21.86
N ILE A 154 1.54 1.87 21.71
CA ILE A 154 1.01 1.29 20.47
C ILE A 154 -0.47 0.95 20.64
N TYR A 155 -1.28 1.37 19.66
CA TYR A 155 -2.73 1.18 19.64
C TYR A 155 -3.18 0.48 18.36
N GLU A 156 -4.20 -0.37 18.49
CA GLU A 156 -4.93 -0.98 17.36
C GLU A 156 -6.33 -0.37 17.26
N ALA A 157 -6.70 0.12 16.07
CA ALA A 157 -8.05 0.58 15.80
C ALA A 157 -9.04 -0.59 15.83
N GLN A 158 -10.10 -0.50 16.61
CA GLN A 158 -11.13 -1.53 16.74
C GLN A 158 -12.30 -1.31 15.76
N LEU A 159 -12.42 -0.10 15.22
CA LEU A 159 -13.46 0.32 14.29
C LEU A 159 -12.96 1.49 13.44
N THR A 160 -13.64 1.73 12.32
CA THR A 160 -13.31 2.86 11.45
C THR A 160 -13.47 4.19 12.19
N ASN A 161 -12.39 4.94 12.30
CA ASN A 161 -12.40 6.21 13.02
C ASN A 161 -11.44 7.24 12.39
N LYS A 162 -11.61 8.49 12.82
CA LYS A 162 -10.80 9.63 12.42
C LYS A 162 -10.82 10.68 13.54
N GLY A 163 -9.66 11.26 13.82
CA GLY A 163 -9.54 12.36 14.80
C GLY A 163 -9.81 11.97 16.26
N LEU A 164 -10.10 10.70 16.55
CA LEU A 164 -10.26 10.19 17.90
C LEU A 164 -8.88 9.89 18.48
N ASP A 165 -8.48 10.68 19.47
CA ASP A 165 -7.25 10.53 20.24
C ASP A 165 -7.20 9.14 20.92
N PRO A 166 -6.15 8.31 20.67
CA PRO A 166 -6.04 6.98 21.26
C PRO A 166 -5.98 6.96 22.78
N ASP A 167 -5.35 7.95 23.41
CA ASP A 167 -5.21 7.99 24.88
C ASP A 167 -6.55 8.23 25.57
N GLN A 168 -7.48 8.90 24.89
CA GLN A 168 -8.81 9.23 25.41
C GLN A 168 -9.89 8.24 24.96
N ASN A 169 -9.65 7.50 23.88
CA ASN A 169 -10.63 6.65 23.22
C ASN A 169 -10.12 5.20 23.09
N ASN A 170 -9.40 4.68 24.09
CA ASN A 170 -8.99 3.27 24.16
C ASN A 170 -9.78 2.45 25.19
N GLY A 171 -9.88 1.14 24.93
CA GLY A 171 -10.48 0.15 25.84
C GLY A 171 -11.70 -0.58 25.28
N PRO A 172 -12.37 -1.42 26.09
CA PRO A 172 -13.50 -2.22 25.63
C PRO A 172 -14.63 -1.38 25.02
N GLY A 173 -14.92 -1.61 23.74
CA GLY A 173 -15.97 -0.90 22.99
C GLY A 173 -15.61 0.52 22.56
N GLN A 174 -14.36 0.94 22.74
CA GLN A 174 -13.84 2.22 22.24
C GLN A 174 -13.21 2.06 20.85
N ALA A 175 -12.82 3.19 20.24
CA ALA A 175 -12.24 3.19 18.91
C ALA A 175 -10.85 2.54 18.85
N TRP A 176 -10.11 2.58 19.96
CA TRP A 176 -8.75 2.06 20.07
C TRP A 176 -8.62 0.98 21.13
N LEU A 177 -7.61 0.15 20.99
CA LEU A 177 -7.15 -0.79 22.01
C LEU A 177 -5.66 -0.58 22.20
N LEU A 178 -5.24 -0.30 23.44
CA LEU A 178 -3.82 -0.27 23.81
C LEU A 178 -3.26 -1.69 23.70
N ILE A 179 -2.20 -1.89 22.92
CA ILE A 179 -1.56 -3.19 22.71
C ILE A 179 -0.15 -3.29 23.31
N GLU A 180 0.59 -2.18 23.45
CA GLU A 180 1.94 -2.16 24.04
C GLU A 180 2.28 -0.80 24.69
N ASP A 181 3.09 -0.83 25.74
CA ASP A 181 3.56 0.30 26.57
C ASP A 181 5.07 0.61 26.49
#